data_AF-A0A7S2U9V9-F1
#
_entry.id   AF-A0A7S2U9V9-F1
#
_cell.length_a   1.000
_cell.length_b   1.000
_cell.length_c   1.000
_cell.angle_alpha   90.00
_cell.angle_beta   90.00
_cell.angle_gamma   90.00
#
_symmetry.space_group_name_H-M   'P 1'
#
loop_
_entity.id
_entity.type
_entity.pdbx_description
1 polymer ?
#
loop_
_entity_poly.entity_id
_entity_poly.type
_entity_poly.pdbx_seq_one_letter_code
_entity_poly.pdbx_strand_id
1 'polypeptide(L)'
;HDFRPDYTKLGILKHHFPHIPLIAVTATASKRVRDDCCKLLHIDKNYQFFRSTANRPNLKYTIRQKSDLKERSVDDMANFIKSNYPNQAGIIYTLSRKEADDVASKLCDR
;
A
#
# COMPACT_ATOMS: atom_id res chain seq x y z
N HIS A 1 9.00 -5.66 -4.17
CA HIS A 1 9.41 -7.05 -3.92
C HIS A 1 8.21 -7.98 -4.00
N ASP A 2 7.48 -7.96 -5.11
CA ASP A 2 6.38 -8.90 -5.34
C ASP A 2 6.20 -9.08 -6.86
N PHE A 3 7.28 -9.51 -7.51
CA PHE A 3 7.24 -9.77 -8.94
C PHE A 3 6.64 -11.16 -9.18
N ARG A 4 5.59 -11.22 -9.99
CA ARG A 4 4.92 -12.47 -10.38
C ARG A 4 5.45 -12.90 -11.74
N PRO A 5 6.22 -13.99 -11.85
CA PRO A 5 6.83 -14.42 -13.11
C PRO A 5 5.84 -14.61 -14.25
N ASP A 6 4.60 -14.98 -13.96
CA ASP A 6 3.55 -15.15 -14.97
C ASP A 6 3.19 -13.85 -15.72
N TYR A 7 3.45 -12.68 -15.14
CA TYR A 7 3.25 -11.41 -15.84
C TYR A 7 4.13 -11.32 -17.09
N THR A 8 5.27 -12.02 -17.15
CA THR A 8 6.16 -12.05 -18.33
C THR A 8 5.49 -12.63 -19.57
N LYS A 9 4.47 -13.48 -19.37
CA LYS A 9 3.75 -14.14 -20.46
C LYS A 9 2.66 -13.25 -21.06
N LEU A 10 2.27 -12.16 -20.40
CA LEU A 10 1.15 -11.31 -20.82
C LEU A 10 1.40 -10.56 -22.14
N GLY A 11 2.65 -10.43 -22.58
CA GLY A 11 2.98 -9.89 -23.90
C GLY A 11 2.33 -10.65 -25.07
N ILE A 12 1.94 -11.91 -24.85
CA ILE A 12 1.20 -12.73 -25.83
C ILE A 12 -0.15 -12.11 -26.20
N LEU A 13 -0.78 -11.36 -25.29
CA LEU A 13 -2.07 -10.70 -25.55
C LEU A 13 -1.92 -9.65 -26.65
N LYS A 14 -0.85 -8.87 -26.62
CA LYS A 14 -0.55 -7.91 -27.69
C LYS A 14 -0.12 -8.55 -29.00
N HIS A 15 0.43 -9.76 -28.94
CA HIS A 15 0.73 -10.54 -30.14
C HIS A 15 -0.54 -11.03 -30.85
N HIS A 16 -1.50 -11.62 -30.12
CA HIS A 16 -2.76 -12.10 -30.71
C HIS A 16 -3.77 -10.99 -31.02
N PHE A 17 -3.75 -9.91 -30.25
CA PHE A 17 -4.71 -8.81 -30.36
C PHE A 17 -4.00 -7.46 -30.55
N PRO A 18 -3.26 -7.27 -31.67
CA PRO A 18 -2.39 -6.10 -31.86
C PRO A 18 -3.15 -4.77 -31.82
N HIS A 19 -4.36 -4.75 -32.40
CA HIS A 19 -5.17 -3.53 -32.55
C HIS A 19 -6.01 -3.18 -31.30
N ILE A 20 -6.15 -4.08 -30.34
CA ILE A 20 -6.98 -3.84 -29.15
C ILE A 20 -6.22 -2.93 -28.17
N PRO A 21 -6.78 -1.78 -27.74
CA PRO A 21 -6.11 -0.90 -26.78
C PRO A 21 -5.81 -1.60 -25.45
N LEU A 22 -4.66 -1.29 -24.84
CA LEU A 22 -4.27 -1.84 -23.54
C LEU A 22 -4.07 -0.70 -22.54
N ILE A 23 -4.60 -0.89 -21.34
CA ILE A 23 -4.34 -0.02 -20.18
C ILE A 23 -3.51 -0.77 -19.15
N ALA A 24 -2.42 -0.15 -18.70
CA ALA A 24 -1.59 -0.64 -17.61
C ALA A 24 -1.62 0.36 -16.45
N VAL A 25 -2.03 -0.10 -15.27
CA VAL A 25 -2.20 0.75 -14.08
C VAL A 25 -1.26 0.32 -12.95
N THR A 26 -0.71 1.29 -12.25
CA THR A 26 0.21 1.07 -11.13
C THR A 26 0.20 2.29 -10.21
N ALA A 27 0.42 2.07 -8.91
CA ALA A 27 0.46 3.14 -7.92
C ALA A 27 1.88 3.69 -7.69
N THR A 28 2.91 2.84 -7.78
CA THR A 28 4.27 3.15 -7.25
C THR A 28 5.40 2.83 -8.22
N ALA A 29 5.13 2.54 -9.49
CA ALA A 29 6.19 2.21 -10.44
C ALA A 29 7.13 3.39 -10.71
N SER A 30 8.43 3.16 -10.50
CA SER A 30 9.47 4.06 -10.98
C SER A 30 9.50 4.08 -12.51
N LYS A 31 10.14 5.12 -13.09
CA LYS A 31 10.33 5.20 -14.55
C LYS A 31 10.95 3.92 -15.12
N ARG A 32 11.97 3.36 -14.45
CA ARG A 32 12.64 2.12 -14.88
C ARG A 32 11.68 0.94 -14.90
N VAL A 33 10.92 0.73 -13.81
CA VAL A 33 9.95 -0.37 -13.71
C VAL A 33 8.88 -0.23 -14.80
N ARG A 34 8.38 0.99 -15.02
CA ARG A 34 7.40 1.26 -16.08
C ARG A 34 7.97 0.94 -17.47
N ASP A 35 9.18 1.39 -17.77
CA ASP A 35 9.81 1.16 -19.07
C ASP A 35 10.02 -0.35 -19.32
N ASP A 36 10.36 -1.12 -18.28
CA ASP A 36 10.45 -2.59 -18.35
C ASP A 36 9.08 -3.26 -18.53
N CYS A 37 8.04 -2.80 -17.82
CA CYS A 37 6.66 -3.26 -18.01
C CYS A 37 6.16 -2.99 -19.45
N CYS A 38 6.43 -1.82 -20.02
CA CYS A 38 6.04 -1.49 -21.39
C CYS A 38 6.69 -2.44 -22.40
N LYS A 39 7.99 -2.75 -22.24
CA LYS A 39 8.68 -3.73 -23.10
C LYS A 39 8.05 -5.11 -22.98
N LEU A 40 7.81 -5.57 -21.75
CA LEU A 40 7.30 -6.90 -21.46
C LEU A 40 5.87 -7.12 -21.97
N LEU A 41 5.04 -6.07 -21.94
CA LEU A 41 3.66 -6.08 -22.43
C LEU A 41 3.54 -5.72 -23.91
N HIS A 42 4.65 -5.48 -24.61
CA HIS A 42 4.69 -4.99 -25.99
C HIS A 42 3.83 -3.73 -26.20
N ILE A 43 3.88 -2.80 -25.24
CA ILE A 43 3.23 -1.48 -25.33
C ILE A 43 4.10 -0.59 -26.22
N ASP A 44 3.49 0.04 -27.22
CA ASP A 44 4.17 0.99 -28.11
C ASP A 44 4.81 2.13 -27.31
N LYS A 45 5.99 2.61 -27.74
CA LYS A 45 6.72 3.68 -27.06
C LYS A 45 5.96 5.02 -27.04
N ASN A 46 5.02 5.21 -27.95
CA ASN A 46 4.17 6.40 -28.07
C ASN A 46 2.90 6.31 -27.18
N TYR A 47 2.92 5.49 -26.14
CA TYR A 47 1.79 5.37 -25.21
C TYR A 47 1.54 6.67 -24.44
N GLN A 48 0.26 6.94 -24.18
CA GLN A 48 -0.11 8.04 -23.32
C GLN A 48 0.17 7.69 -21.86
N PHE A 49 0.92 8.56 -21.19
CA PHE A 49 1.28 8.39 -19.79
C PHE A 49 0.56 9.41 -18.91
N PHE A 50 -0.23 8.90 -17.97
CA PHE A 50 -0.93 9.70 -16.97
C PHE A 50 -0.31 9.45 -15.59
N ARG A 51 -0.11 10.53 -14.83
CA ARG A 51 0.36 10.45 -13.45
C ARG A 51 -0.44 11.40 -12.58
N SER A 52 -0.94 10.87 -11.47
CA SER A 52 -1.50 11.68 -10.39
C SER A 52 -0.49 11.84 -9.25
N THR A 53 -0.68 12.87 -8.45
CA THR A 53 0.01 13.01 -7.17
C THR A 53 -0.42 11.91 -6.20
N ALA A 54 0.52 11.45 -5.38
CA ALA A 54 0.23 10.58 -4.24
C ALA A 54 -0.19 11.38 -3.00
N ASN A 55 -0.18 12.72 -3.06
CA ASN A 55 -0.55 13.56 -1.93
C ASN A 55 -2.03 13.36 -1.56
N ARG A 56 -2.29 13.21 -0.27
CA ARG A 56 -3.62 13.10 0.30
C ARG A 56 -3.80 14.25 1.29
N PRO A 57 -4.28 15.43 0.85
CA PRO A 57 -4.37 16.62 1.72
C PRO A 57 -5.33 16.43 2.90
N ASN A 58 -6.17 15.40 2.86
CA ASN A 58 -7.06 15.00 3.93
C ASN A 58 -6.41 14.12 5.01
N LEU A 59 -5.13 13.71 4.85
CA LEU A 59 -4.39 12.93 5.84
C LEU A 59 -3.57 13.85 6.74
N LYS A 60 -3.65 13.60 8.05
CA LYS A 60 -2.81 14.26 9.06
C LYS A 60 -1.69 13.30 9.47
N TYR A 61 -0.44 13.76 9.38
CA TYR A 61 0.73 13.02 9.85
C TYR A 61 1.11 13.50 11.25
N THR A 62 1.34 12.58 12.17
CA THR A 62 1.75 12.89 13.54
C THR A 62 2.79 11.88 13.98
N ILE A 63 3.85 12.36 14.62
CA ILE A 63 4.91 11.53 15.18
C ILE A 63 4.85 11.69 16.70
N ARG A 64 4.82 10.57 17.42
CA ARG A 64 4.85 10.52 18.88
C ARG A 64 5.99 9.62 19.31
N GLN A 65 6.63 9.96 20.42
CA GLN A 65 7.66 9.11 21.00
C GLN A 65 7.01 7.83 21.55
N LYS A 66 7.56 6.67 21.21
CA LYS A 66 7.11 5.38 21.74
C LYS A 66 7.67 5.21 23.16
N SER A 67 6.83 4.77 24.11
CA SER A 67 7.29 4.46 25.46
C SER A 67 8.13 3.18 25.46
N ASP A 68 9.20 3.15 26.27
CA ASP A 68 10.00 1.95 26.49
C ASP A 68 9.19 0.83 27.16
N LEU A 69 8.14 1.20 27.90
CA LEU A 69 7.21 0.26 28.50
C LEU A 69 6.07 -0.04 27.53
N LYS A 70 5.97 -1.30 27.11
CA LYS A 70 4.95 -1.76 26.15
C LYS A 70 3.52 -1.48 26.63
N GLU A 71 3.23 -1.69 27.91
CA GLU A 71 1.90 -1.42 28.47
C GLU A 71 1.49 0.05 28.31
N ARG A 72 2.39 0.99 28.62
CA ARG A 72 2.12 2.42 28.45
C ARG A 72 1.82 2.78 26.99
N SER A 73 2.50 2.14 26.04
CA SER A 73 2.20 2.34 24.62
C SER A 73 0.79 1.88 24.27
N VAL A 74 0.31 0.77 24.84
CA VAL A 74 -1.07 0.27 24.63
C VAL A 74 -2.10 1.19 25.26
N ASP A 75 -1.85 1.67 26.48
CA ASP A 75 -2.75 2.63 27.13
C ASP A 75 -2.81 3.95 26.34
N ASP A 76 -1.67 4.45 25.83
CA ASP A 76 -1.62 5.63 24.96
C ASP A 76 -2.40 5.44 23.66
N MET A 77 -2.34 4.25 23.06
CA MET A 77 -3.12 3.89 21.88
C MET A 77 -4.62 3.88 22.19
N ALA A 78 -5.04 3.20 23.27
CA ALA A 78 -6.44 3.12 23.68
C ALA A 78 -7.02 4.50 23.97
N ASN A 79 -6.29 5.33 24.75
CA ASN A 79 -6.70 6.69 25.08
C ASN A 79 -6.83 7.56 23.82
N PHE A 80 -5.89 7.46 22.88
CA PHE A 80 -5.94 8.20 21.63
C PHE A 80 -7.16 7.82 20.80
N ILE A 81 -7.43 6.52 20.63
CA ILE A 81 -8.57 6.02 19.85
C ILE A 81 -9.89 6.47 20.50
N LYS A 82 -10.08 6.25 21.81
CA LYS A 82 -11.31 6.60 22.52
C LYS A 82 -11.59 8.11 22.51
N SER A 83 -10.54 8.92 22.65
CA SER A 83 -10.70 10.38 22.73
C SER A 83 -10.95 11.03 21.37
N ASN A 84 -10.34 10.52 20.30
CA ASN A 84 -10.33 11.19 18.99
C ASN A 84 -11.21 10.51 17.94
N TYR A 85 -11.40 9.20 18.04
CA TYR A 85 -12.07 8.37 17.03
C TYR A 85 -13.05 7.35 17.63
N PRO A 86 -13.95 7.75 18.56
CA PRO A 86 -14.93 6.83 19.12
C PRO A 86 -15.85 6.28 18.02
N ASN A 87 -16.08 4.97 18.02
CA ASN A 87 -16.94 4.27 17.06
C ASN A 87 -16.53 4.42 15.58
N GLN A 88 -15.26 4.70 15.30
CA GLN A 88 -14.72 4.77 13.93
C GLN A 88 -13.73 3.63 13.66
N ALA A 89 -13.58 3.26 12.40
CA ALA A 89 -12.64 2.23 11.98
C ALA A 89 -11.21 2.77 11.85
N GLY A 90 -10.22 1.93 12.17
CA GLY A 90 -8.81 2.23 12.05
C GLY A 90 -7.97 0.96 11.85
N ILE A 91 -6.68 1.14 11.53
CA ILE A 91 -5.71 0.05 11.36
C ILE A 91 -4.50 0.36 12.24
N ILE A 92 -4.06 -0.64 13.01
CA ILE A 92 -2.78 -0.60 13.74
C ILE A 92 -1.84 -1.58 13.04
N TYR A 93 -0.72 -1.06 12.53
CA TYR A 93 0.34 -1.89 11.97
C TYR A 93 1.37 -2.24 13.05
N THR A 94 1.68 -3.52 13.18
CA THR A 94 2.73 -4.04 14.06
C THR A 94 3.81 -4.73 13.24
N LEU A 95 4.98 -5.01 13.84
CA LEU A 95 6.11 -5.60 13.11
C LEU A 95 5.94 -7.11 12.89
N SER A 96 5.25 -7.80 13.79
CA SER A 96 5.10 -9.26 13.74
C SER A 96 3.67 -9.69 14.05
N ARG A 97 3.29 -10.88 13.57
CA ARG A 97 1.98 -11.49 13.88
C ARG A 97 1.74 -11.63 15.38
N LYS A 98 2.76 -12.11 16.11
CA LYS A 98 2.69 -12.22 17.58
C LYS A 98 2.39 -10.87 18.24
N GLU A 99 3.06 -9.81 17.80
CA GLU A 99 2.80 -8.46 18.32
C GLU A 99 1.38 -7.97 17.96
N ALA A 100 0.87 -8.32 16.77
CA ALA A 100 -0.52 -8.03 16.41
C ALA A 100 -1.50 -8.71 17.37
N ASP A 101 -1.32 -10.01 17.64
CA ASP A 101 -2.18 -10.77 18.55
C ASP A 101 -2.12 -10.22 19.98
N ASP A 102 -0.90 -9.93 20.48
CA ASP A 102 -0.68 -9.37 21.81
C ASP A 102 -1.33 -7.98 21.97
N VAL A 103 -1.16 -7.09 20.98
CA VAL A 103 -1.75 -5.73 21.01
C VAL A 103 -3.27 -5.79 20.90
N ALA A 104 -3.80 -6.64 20.01
CA ALA A 104 -5.23 -6.80 19.84
C ALA A 104 -5.90 -7.26 21.14
N SER A 105 -5.35 -8.30 21.78
CA SER A 105 -5.86 -8.82 23.05
C SER A 105 -5.91 -7.73 24.13
N LYS A 106 -4.80 -7.00 24.33
CA LYS A 106 -4.71 -5.95 25.35
C LYS A 106 -5.63 -4.76 25.08
N LEU A 107 -5.87 -4.41 23.82
CA LEU A 107 -6.80 -3.34 23.47
C LEU A 107 -8.26 -3.75 23.72
N CYS A 108 -8.62 -5.03 23.54
CA CYS A 108 -9.95 -5.53 23.89
C CYS A 108 -10.25 -5.43 25.39
N ASP A 109 -9.21 -5.56 26.23
CA ASP A 109 -9.31 -5.41 27.69
C ASP A 109 -9.37 -3.94 28.15
N ARG A 110 -9.49 -2.96 27.24
CA ARG A 110 -9.49 -1.53 27.55
C ARG A 110 -10.79 -0.83 27.25
#